data_AF-A0A1C6DMK3-F1
#
_entry.id   AF-A0A1C6DMK3-F1
#
_cell.length_a   1.000
_cell.length_b   1.000
_cell.length_c   1.000
_cell.angle_alpha   90.00
_cell.angle_beta   90.00
_cell.angle_gamma   90.00
#
_symmetry.space_group_name_H-M   'P 1'
#
loop_
_entity.id
_entity.type
_entity.pdbx_description
1 polymer ?
#
loop_
_entity_poly.entity_id
_entity_poly.type
_entity_poly.pdbx_seq_one_letter_code
_entity_poly.pdbx_strand_id
1 'polypeptide(L)'
;MSEFNENDNIIEEETPVLHLELEDGTEQDCAVIALFSVEELDDQEYIALITVEDLESDDEEGALLLYRYNEDPEDPDTFSLDNIETDEEYEIVTSILDEILEDE
;
A
#
# COMPACT_ATOMS: atom_id res chain seq x y z
N MET A 1 9.05 -18.32 28.02
CA MET A 1 8.60 -16.92 28.02
C MET A 1 8.63 -16.51 26.57
N SER A 2 7.48 -16.62 25.92
CA SER A 2 7.23 -16.01 24.60
C SER A 2 5.97 -15.22 24.85
N GLU A 3 6.17 -14.03 25.43
CA GLU A 3 5.09 -13.06 25.60
C GLU A 3 4.84 -12.48 24.20
N PHE A 4 3.75 -12.95 23.60
CA PHE A 4 2.92 -12.14 22.72
C PHE A 4 2.67 -10.79 23.41
N ASN A 5 2.94 -9.69 22.73
CA ASN A 5 2.39 -8.39 23.07
C ASN A 5 2.23 -7.64 21.75
N GLU A 6 1.10 -7.87 21.09
CA GLU A 6 0.00 -6.88 21.03
C GLU A 6 0.40 -5.74 20.11
N ASN A 7 0.17 -5.99 18.81
CA ASN A 7 -0.02 -4.99 17.78
C ASN A 7 -1.16 -4.08 18.22
N ASP A 8 -0.88 -3.12 19.09
CA ASP A 8 -1.76 -2.01 19.37
C ASP A 8 -1.59 -1.01 18.22
N ASN A 9 -2.05 -1.40 17.03
CA ASN A 9 -2.20 -0.47 15.91
C ASN A 9 -3.58 0.18 16.04
N ILE A 10 -3.74 0.98 17.10
CA ILE A 10 -4.87 1.89 17.27
C ILE A 10 -4.36 3.28 16.88
N ILE A 11 -4.12 3.50 15.60
CA ILE A 11 -4.03 4.86 15.07
C ILE A 11 -5.46 5.32 14.81
N GLU A 12 -5.84 6.43 15.42
CA GLU A 12 -7.18 7.00 15.39
C GLU A 12 -7.69 7.21 13.94
N GLU A 13 -8.85 6.61 13.66
CA GLU A 13 -9.90 7.07 12.76
C GLU A 13 -9.55 7.29 11.25
N GLU A 14 -9.86 6.25 10.46
CA GLU A 14 -10.26 6.23 9.03
C GLU A 14 -9.27 5.72 7.97
N THR A 15 -7.94 5.76 8.15
CA THR A 15 -6.99 5.22 7.15
C THR A 15 -6.32 3.90 7.59
N PRO A 16 -6.37 2.81 6.78
CA PRO A 16 -5.74 1.55 7.15
C PRO A 16 -4.21 1.68 7.16
N VAL A 17 -3.53 1.25 8.22
CA VAL A 17 -2.05 1.21 8.31
C VAL A 17 -1.58 -0.24 8.27
N LEU A 18 -0.67 -0.52 7.34
CA LEU A 18 -0.02 -1.81 7.12
C LEU A 18 1.39 -1.79 7.71
N HIS A 19 1.70 -2.85 8.44
CA HIS A 19 3.05 -3.13 8.93
C HIS A 19 3.74 -4.05 7.92
N LEU A 20 4.67 -3.51 7.13
CA LEU A 20 5.40 -4.27 6.12
C LEU A 20 6.75 -4.72 6.67
N GLU A 21 7.05 -6.02 6.55
CA GLU A 21 8.38 -6.55 6.78
C GLU A 21 9.17 -6.52 5.45
N LEU A 22 10.18 -5.66 5.36
CA LEU A 22 11.03 -5.56 4.18
C LEU A 22 12.00 -6.74 4.09
N GLU A 23 12.52 -7.02 2.89
CA GLU A 23 13.48 -8.11 2.65
C GLU A 23 14.79 -7.99 3.44
N ASP A 24 15.14 -6.79 3.92
CA ASP A 24 16.31 -6.55 4.79
C ASP A 24 16.05 -6.94 6.26
N GLY A 25 14.80 -7.33 6.60
CA GLY A 25 14.37 -7.67 7.96
C GLY A 25 14.00 -6.46 8.81
N THR A 26 13.80 -5.30 8.20
CA THR A 26 13.29 -4.08 8.85
C THR A 26 11.77 -4.01 8.71
N GLU A 27 11.10 -3.58 9.78
CA GLU A 27 9.66 -3.32 9.78
C GLU A 27 9.42 -1.85 9.38
N GLN A 28 8.43 -1.61 8.52
CA GLN A 28 8.05 -0.30 8.04
C GLN A 28 6.53 -0.12 8.10
N ASP A 29 6.09 0.95 8.74
CA ASP A 29 4.68 1.36 8.79
C ASP A 29 4.31 2.16 7.55
N CYS A 30 3.34 1.65 6.80
CA CYS A 30 2.79 2.31 5.63
C CYS A 30 1.28 2.50 5.77
N ALA A 31 0.78 3.71 5.53
CA ALA A 31 -0.63 3.97 5.40
C ALA A 31 -1.12 3.61 3.98
N VAL A 32 -2.30 3.01 3.90
CA VAL A 32 -2.99 2.73 2.63
C VAL A 32 -3.68 4.01 2.18
N ILE A 33 -3.25 4.48 1.03
CA ILE A 33 -3.80 5.66 0.37
C ILE A 33 -4.97 5.25 -0.53
N ALA A 34 -4.77 4.22 -1.37
CA ALA A 34 -5.81 3.70 -2.24
C ALA A 34 -5.56 2.23 -2.57
N LEU A 35 -6.65 1.50 -2.83
CA LEU A 35 -6.63 0.13 -3.36
C LEU A 35 -7.63 0.07 -4.52
N PHE A 36 -7.17 -0.32 -5.70
CA PHE A 36 -8.00 -0.34 -6.91
C PHE A 36 -7.55 -1.42 -7.90
N SER A 37 -8.49 -1.92 -8.69
CA SER A 37 -8.26 -2.87 -9.76
C SER A 37 -8.22 -2.17 -11.11
N VAL A 38 -7.28 -2.54 -11.97
CA VAL A 38 -7.12 -1.96 -13.31
C VAL A 38 -7.58 -2.97 -14.36
N GLU A 39 -8.75 -2.74 -14.95
CA GLU A 39 -9.32 -3.60 -16.00
C GLU A 39 -8.40 -3.70 -17.24
N GLU A 40 -7.61 -2.66 -17.54
CA GLU A 40 -6.65 -2.64 -18.66
C GLU A 40 -5.47 -3.60 -18.45
N LEU A 41 -5.23 -4.03 -17.21
CA LEU A 41 -4.12 -4.88 -16.80
C LEU A 41 -4.64 -6.23 -16.31
N ASP A 42 -5.59 -6.83 -17.05
CA ASP A 42 -6.20 -8.12 -16.71
C ASP A 42 -6.86 -8.15 -15.32
N ASP A 43 -7.55 -7.06 -14.96
CA ASP A 43 -8.19 -6.87 -13.65
C ASP A 43 -7.19 -6.96 -12.47
N GLN A 44 -5.91 -6.69 -12.72
CA GLN A 44 -4.88 -6.69 -11.68
C GLN A 44 -5.15 -5.62 -10.62
N GLU A 45 -5.00 -6.00 -9.36
CA GLU A 45 -5.16 -5.12 -8.21
C GLU A 45 -3.86 -4.42 -7.87
N TYR A 46 -3.98 -3.16 -7.48
CA TYR A 46 -2.89 -2.26 -7.13
C TYR A 46 -3.20 -1.57 -5.81
N ILE A 47 -2.14 -1.37 -5.04
CA ILE A 47 -2.20 -0.66 -3.77
C ILE A 47 -1.21 0.50 -3.80
N ALA A 48 -1.70 1.67 -3.42
CA ALA A 48 -0.92 2.87 -3.19
C ALA A 48 -0.72 3.03 -1.69
N LEU A 49 0.54 3.11 -1.29
CA LEU A 49 0.97 3.20 0.09
C LEU A 49 1.82 4.45 0.28
N ILE A 50 1.83 5.00 1.48
CA ILE A 50 2.78 6.04 1.88
C ILE A 50 3.37 5.65 3.22
N THR A 51 4.63 5.98 3.46
CA THR A 51 5.20 5.79 4.80
C THR A 51 4.49 6.72 5.77
N VAL A 52 4.26 6.25 7.00
CA VAL A 52 3.68 7.12 8.04
C VAL A 52 4.57 8.36 8.28
N GLU A 53 5.89 8.21 8.13
CA GLU A 53 6.84 9.32 8.21
C GLU A 53 6.62 10.39 7.13
N ASP A 54 6.40 10.00 5.86
CA ASP A 54 6.08 10.97 4.79
C ASP A 54 4.68 11.55 4.97
N LEU A 55 3.70 10.74 5.37
CA LEU A 55 2.32 11.19 5.58
C LEU A 55 2.21 12.22 6.71
N GLU A 56 2.98 12.03 7.78
CA GLU A 56 3.08 12.98 8.88
C GLU A 56 3.99 14.17 8.56
N SER A 57 4.81 14.08 7.51
CA SER A 57 5.62 15.21 7.06
C SER A 57 4.74 16.26 6.39
N ASP A 58 5.06 17.53 6.65
CA ASP A 58 4.40 18.68 5.99
C ASP A 58 4.88 18.87 4.54
N ASP A 59 5.72 17.94 4.06
CA ASP A 59 6.24 17.92 2.70
C ASP A 59 5.15 17.40 1.74
N GLU A 60 4.59 18.31 0.93
CA GLU A 60 3.63 17.98 -0.14
C GLU A 60 4.23 17.09 -1.27
N GLU A 61 5.51 16.71 -1.17
CA GLU A 61 6.22 15.79 -2.09
C GLU A 61 6.34 14.36 -1.51
N GLY A 62 5.32 13.92 -0.76
CA GLY A 62 5.26 12.56 -0.23
C GLY A 62 5.39 11.51 -1.35
N ALA A 63 6.37 10.61 -1.27
CA ALA A 63 6.59 9.60 -2.31
C ALA A 63 5.63 8.41 -2.12
N LEU A 64 4.56 8.38 -2.91
CA LEU A 64 3.65 7.23 -2.93
C LEU A 64 4.36 5.99 -3.49
N LEU A 65 4.27 4.91 -2.72
CA LEU A 65 4.77 3.59 -3.03
C LEU A 65 3.65 2.79 -3.72
N LEU A 66 3.85 2.46 -4.99
CA LEU A 66 2.89 1.68 -5.78
C LEU A 66 3.35 0.24 -5.96
N TYR A 67 2.46 -0.68 -5.63
CA TYR A 67 2.70 -2.12 -5.76
C TYR A 67 1.49 -2.85 -6.34
N ARG A 68 1.75 -3.97 -7.00
CA ARG A 68 0.73 -4.96 -7.36
C ARG A 68 0.28 -5.67 -6.10
N TYR A 69 -1.00 -5.54 -5.79
CA TYR A 69 -1.63 -6.24 -4.69
C TYR A 69 -2.04 -7.64 -5.15
N ASN A 70 -1.56 -8.67 -4.46
CA ASN A 70 -1.93 -10.05 -4.72
C ASN A 70 -2.45 -10.65 -3.40
N GLU A 71 -3.77 -10.79 -3.29
CA GLU A 71 -4.36 -11.52 -2.17
C GLU A 71 -4.14 -13.03 -2.32
N ASP A 72 -3.84 -13.71 -1.22
CA ASP A 72 -3.70 -15.16 -1.22
C ASP A 72 -5.10 -15.81 -1.16
N PRO A 73 -5.50 -16.62 -2.16
CA PRO A 73 -6.86 -17.17 -2.22
C PRO A 73 -7.13 -18.18 -1.09
N GLU A 74 -6.08 -18.69 -0.44
CA GLU A 74 -6.20 -19.62 0.69
C GLU A 74 -6.33 -18.90 2.04
N ASP A 75 -5.75 -17.69 2.18
CA ASP A 75 -5.73 -16.91 3.41
C ASP A 75 -5.97 -15.41 3.09
N PRO A 76 -7.17 -14.85 3.36
CA PRO A 76 -7.51 -13.47 3.03
C PRO A 76 -6.74 -12.43 3.86
N ASP A 77 -6.15 -12.84 4.98
CA ASP A 77 -5.26 -12.01 5.81
C ASP A 77 -3.80 -12.04 5.30
N THR A 78 -3.50 -12.87 4.30
CA THR A 78 -2.18 -12.97 3.67
C THR A 78 -2.24 -12.35 2.28
N PHE A 79 -1.35 -11.40 2.02
CA PHE A 79 -1.20 -10.78 0.71
C PHE A 79 0.29 -10.60 0.39
N SER A 80 0.59 -10.50 -0.90
CA SER A 80 1.93 -10.25 -1.40
C SER A 80 1.94 -8.97 -2.24
N LEU A 81 2.96 -8.13 -2.03
CA LEU A 81 3.16 -6.91 -2.79
C LEU A 81 4.30 -7.14 -3.79
N ASP A 82 4.01 -6.98 -5.08
CA ASP A 82 5.00 -7.10 -6.15
C ASP A 82 5.27 -5.74 -6.78
N ASN A 83 6.49 -5.51 -7.24
CA ASN A 83 6.85 -4.24 -7.87
C ASN A 83 6.27 -4.17 -9.28
N ILE A 84 5.91 -2.97 -9.72
CA ILE A 84 5.52 -2.75 -11.11
C ILE A 84 6.73 -2.98 -12.01
N GLU A 85 6.64 -3.94 -12.93
CA GLU A 85 7.77 -4.36 -13.77
C GLU A 85 7.96 -3.50 -15.02
N THR A 86 6.93 -2.73 -15.42
CA THR A 86 6.93 -1.98 -16.68
C THR A 86 6.48 -0.53 -16.50
N ASP A 87 7.12 0.39 -17.20
CA ASP A 87 6.74 1.81 -17.17
C ASP A 87 5.31 2.05 -17.69
N GLU A 88 4.86 1.28 -18.67
CA GLU A 88 3.50 1.41 -19.23
C GLU A 88 2.43 1.13 -18.17
N GLU A 89 2.61 0.06 -17.40
CA GLU A 89 1.76 -0.26 -16.27
C GLU A 89 1.81 0.83 -15.20
N TYR A 90 3.01 1.32 -14.86
CA TYR A 90 3.15 2.39 -13.88
C TYR A 90 2.40 3.65 -14.29
N GLU A 91 2.49 4.05 -15.56
CA GLU A 91 1.78 5.22 -16.10
C GLU A 91 0.26 5.05 -16.00
N ILE A 92 -0.27 3.86 -16.33
CA ILE A 92 -1.71 3.57 -16.24
C ILE A 92 -2.17 3.61 -14.78
N VAL A 93 -1.48 2.88 -13.90
CA VAL A 93 -1.80 2.78 -12.47
C VAL A 93 -1.74 4.15 -11.81
N THR A 94 -0.71 4.93 -12.11
CA THR A 94 -0.56 6.31 -11.59
C THR A 94 -1.68 7.21 -12.11
N SER A 95 -2.06 7.10 -13.39
CA SER A 95 -3.16 7.90 -13.94
C SER A 95 -4.49 7.61 -13.26
N ILE A 96 -4.78 6.34 -12.95
CA ILE A 96 -6.01 5.94 -12.25
C ILE A 96 -5.95 6.38 -10.79
N LEU A 97 -4.79 6.24 -10.13
CA LEU A 97 -4.58 6.73 -8.78
C LEU A 97 -4.83 8.24 -8.68
N ASP A 98 -4.25 9.04 -9.58
CA ASP A 98 -4.43 10.50 -9.59
C ASP A 98 -5.91 10.86 -9.74
N GLU A 99 -6.64 10.17 -10.63
CA GLU A 99 -8.09 10.33 -10.79
C GLU A 99 -8.85 9.99 -9.51
N ILE A 100 -8.45 8.94 -8.78
CA ILE A 100 -9.06 8.56 -7.48
C ILE A 100 -8.77 9.62 -6.41
N LEU A 101 -7.55 10.13 -6.33
CA LEU A 101 -7.14 11.12 -5.32
C LEU A 101 -7.72 12.51 -5.60
N GLU A 102 -7.91 12.88 -6.86
CA GLU A 102 -8.58 14.13 -7.23
C GLU A 102 -10.10 14.11 -6.97
N ASP A 103 -10.73 12.92 -6.89
CA ASP A 103 -12.18 12.77 -6.66
C ASP A 103 -12.59 12.85 -5.17
N GLU A 104 -11.62 12.92 -4.24
CA GLU A 104 -11.84 12.96 -2.78
C GLU A 104 -11.95 14.38 -2.17
#